data_AF-A0A943NHI3-F1
#
_entry.id   AF-A0A943NHI3-F1
#
_cell.length_a   1.000
_cell.length_b   1.000
_cell.length_c   1.000
_cell.angle_alpha   90.00
_cell.angle_beta   90.00
_cell.angle_gamma   90.00
#
_symmetry.space_group_name_H-M   'P 1'
#
loop_
_entity.id
_entity.type
_entity.pdbx_description
1 polymer ?
#
loop_
_entity_poly.entity_id
_entity_poly.type
_entity_poly.pdbx_seq_one_letter_code
_entity_poly.pdbx_strand_id
1 'polypeptide(L)'
;FYGLCFTDHYDVVDSYGKFVSGYDWEGTRMAQQRALACAGGRIIVNNGIELGNAPYGFAAAESVLNAEPEVDFVLGSIHNASEKLDYKDYYFVDYTDTDICYKYLDDYFIQLEKLVEWGNFDSLAHVPYPLRYMMQRDGMDVDMARYQSSIDSMLRTLIRRGQAIEINAGKKPYIMPEYAYLLDRYRALGGRLITVGTDAHSIPQFGMGLKEAYMLALEKGFESVAVFKRRKCELVSIGKLLALE
;
A
#
# COMPACT_ATOMS: atom_id res chain seq x y z
N PHE A 1 16.93 2.21 12.40
CA PHE A 1 16.02 2.61 11.29
C PHE A 1 16.56 3.83 10.54
N TYR A 2 16.40 3.89 9.22
CA TYR A 2 16.79 5.06 8.40
C TYR A 2 15.80 6.21 8.53
N GLY A 3 14.51 5.86 8.57
CA GLY A 3 13.40 6.80 8.67
C GLY A 3 12.07 6.08 8.73
N LEU A 4 11.00 6.86 8.88
CA LEU A 4 9.62 6.43 8.76
C LEU A 4 8.81 7.49 8.02
N CYS A 5 7.72 7.06 7.40
CA CYS A 5 6.67 7.92 6.88
C CYS A 5 5.37 7.51 7.56
N PHE A 6 4.68 8.46 8.19
CA PHE A 6 3.30 8.22 8.61
C PHE A 6 2.42 8.16 7.36
N THR A 7 1.46 7.24 7.33
CA THR A 7 0.51 7.05 6.23
C THR A 7 -0.85 6.73 6.82
N ASP A 8 -1.35 7.62 7.67
CA ASP A 8 -2.66 7.43 8.28
C ASP A 8 -3.75 7.39 7.20
N HIS A 9 -4.84 6.69 7.50
CA HIS A 9 -5.92 6.43 6.55
C HIS A 9 -6.69 7.68 6.19
N TYR A 10 -6.84 7.92 4.89
CA TYR A 10 -7.99 8.59 4.30
C TYR A 10 -8.61 7.68 3.27
N ASP A 11 -9.80 7.19 3.56
CA ASP A 11 -10.60 6.45 2.61
C ASP A 11 -11.75 7.31 2.11
N VAL A 12 -11.92 7.39 0.77
CA VAL A 12 -13.04 8.14 0.17
C VAL A 12 -14.40 7.59 0.63
N VAL A 13 -14.45 6.29 0.93
CA VAL A 13 -15.55 5.65 1.67
C VAL A 13 -14.97 4.97 2.91
N ASP A 14 -15.55 5.22 4.08
CA ASP A 14 -15.11 4.58 5.31
C ASP A 14 -15.39 3.07 5.32
N SER A 15 -14.97 2.40 6.39
CA SER A 15 -15.17 0.95 6.55
C SER A 15 -16.64 0.52 6.67
N TYR A 16 -17.57 1.48 6.80
CA TYR A 16 -19.03 1.28 6.76
C TYR A 16 -19.65 1.69 5.42
N GLY A 17 -18.83 2.00 4.40
CA GLY A 17 -19.27 2.39 3.06
C GLY A 17 -19.80 3.82 2.97
N LYS A 18 -19.51 4.69 3.96
CA LYS A 18 -19.98 6.08 3.96
C LYS A 18 -18.93 7.00 3.36
N PHE A 19 -19.38 7.92 2.51
CA PHE A 19 -18.50 8.90 1.90
C PHE A 19 -17.83 9.83 2.93
N VAL A 20 -16.52 10.06 2.77
CA VAL A 20 -15.71 10.91 3.65
C VAL A 20 -15.15 12.09 2.85
N SER A 21 -15.51 13.30 3.27
CA SER A 21 -15.22 14.53 2.52
C SER A 21 -13.90 15.24 2.91
N GLY A 22 -13.18 14.76 3.91
CA GLY A 22 -11.98 15.44 4.39
C GLY A 22 -11.05 14.55 5.21
N TYR A 23 -9.85 15.09 5.46
CA TYR A 23 -8.77 14.44 6.19
C TYR A 23 -8.10 15.46 7.12
N ASP A 24 -7.68 15.01 8.30
CA ASP A 24 -7.08 15.87 9.32
C ASP A 24 -5.58 16.09 9.08
N TRP A 25 -5.27 16.94 8.10
CA TRP A 25 -3.90 17.35 7.81
C TRP A 25 -3.25 18.12 8.97
N GLU A 26 -4.03 18.85 9.77
CA GLU A 26 -3.50 19.59 10.92
C GLU A 26 -3.01 18.63 12.00
N GLY A 27 -3.84 17.65 12.38
CA GLY A 27 -3.50 16.63 13.37
C GLY A 27 -2.27 15.81 12.96
N THR A 28 -2.20 15.35 11.71
CA THR A 28 -1.04 14.58 11.22
C THR A 28 0.23 15.42 11.18
N ARG A 29 0.17 16.69 10.78
CA ARG A 29 1.31 17.61 10.81
C ARG A 29 1.80 17.86 12.24
N MET A 30 0.88 18.06 13.19
CA MET A 30 1.23 18.21 14.61
C MET A 30 1.88 16.94 15.18
N ALA A 31 1.41 15.75 14.78
CA ALA A 31 2.03 14.48 15.15
C ALA A 31 3.45 14.35 14.57
N GLN A 32 3.64 14.65 13.28
CA GLN A 32 4.95 14.65 12.62
C GLN A 32 5.92 15.61 13.31
N GLN A 33 5.50 16.84 13.63
CA GLN A 33 6.35 17.83 14.30
C GLN A 33 6.83 17.35 15.66
N ARG A 34 5.96 16.73 16.46
CA ARG A 34 6.34 16.11 17.74
C ARG A 34 7.34 14.97 17.52
N ALA A 35 7.11 14.11 16.53
CA ALA A 35 8.01 13.02 16.20
C ALA A 35 9.39 13.52 15.72
N LEU A 36 9.44 14.56 14.90
CA LEU A 36 10.67 15.22 14.46
C LEU A 36 11.48 15.77 15.65
N ALA A 37 10.80 16.43 16.59
CA ALA A 37 11.45 16.96 17.80
C ALA A 37 12.07 15.82 18.64
N CYS A 38 11.37 14.70 18.80
CA CYS A 38 11.89 13.52 19.49
C CYS A 38 13.03 12.82 18.73
N ALA A 39 12.94 12.75 17.41
CA ALA A 39 13.96 12.12 16.56
C ALA A 39 15.29 12.89 16.62
N GLY A 40 15.26 14.22 16.75
CA GLY A 40 16.46 15.04 16.88
C GLY A 40 17.42 14.90 15.69
N GLY A 41 16.88 14.69 14.49
CA GLY A 41 17.66 14.50 13.26
C GLY A 41 18.32 13.12 13.10
N ARG A 42 18.10 12.18 14.02
CA ARG A 42 18.68 10.81 13.94
C ARG A 42 18.06 9.94 12.85
N ILE A 43 16.80 10.21 12.52
CA ILE A 43 16.04 9.50 11.49
C ILE A 43 15.22 10.49 10.67
N ILE A 44 14.84 10.09 9.46
CA ILE A 44 13.84 10.80 8.68
C ILE A 44 12.45 10.55 9.27
N VAL A 45 11.62 11.60 9.33
CA VAL A 45 10.22 11.51 9.75
C VAL A 45 9.38 12.27 8.73
N ASN A 46 8.75 11.53 7.83
CA ASN A 46 7.91 12.07 6.76
C ASN A 46 6.42 11.99 7.12
N ASN A 47 5.61 12.85 6.52
CA ASN A 47 4.16 12.83 6.65
C ASN A 47 3.52 12.56 5.29
N GLY A 48 2.97 11.36 5.17
CA GLY A 48 2.25 10.90 4.00
C GLY A 48 0.80 10.57 4.34
N ILE A 49 0.17 9.84 3.43
CA ILE A 49 -1.22 9.40 3.55
C ILE A 49 -1.38 8.04 2.90
N GLU A 50 -2.17 7.17 3.53
CA GLU A 50 -2.74 6.01 2.85
C GLU A 50 -4.10 6.44 2.29
N LEU A 51 -4.12 6.72 0.98
CA LEU A 51 -5.29 7.15 0.26
C LEU A 51 -6.02 5.93 -0.31
N GLY A 52 -7.06 5.53 0.41
CA GLY A 52 -7.89 4.40 0.04
C GLY A 52 -9.06 4.80 -0.83
N ASN A 53 -9.42 3.89 -1.74
CA ASN A 53 -10.70 3.91 -2.45
C ASN A 53 -10.91 5.15 -3.35
N ALA A 54 -9.83 5.76 -3.87
CA ALA A 54 -9.89 6.89 -4.80
C ALA A 54 -10.93 6.72 -5.94
N PRO A 55 -11.09 5.53 -6.56
CA PRO A 55 -12.07 5.31 -7.62
C PRO A 55 -13.53 5.62 -7.27
N TYR A 56 -13.88 5.75 -5.99
CA TYR A 56 -15.25 6.08 -5.56
C TYR A 56 -15.51 7.59 -5.48
N GLY A 57 -14.47 8.40 -5.70
CA GLY A 57 -14.59 9.85 -5.70
C GLY A 57 -13.25 10.52 -5.96
N PHE A 58 -12.77 10.49 -7.21
CA PHE A 58 -11.50 11.12 -7.57
C PHE A 58 -11.43 12.60 -7.19
N ALA A 59 -12.53 13.35 -7.32
CA ALA A 59 -12.59 14.75 -6.91
C ALA A 59 -12.36 14.94 -5.39
N ALA A 60 -12.82 14.00 -4.57
CA ALA A 60 -12.61 14.03 -3.12
C ALA A 60 -11.14 13.72 -2.78
N ALA A 61 -10.59 12.67 -3.40
CA ALA A 61 -9.18 12.32 -3.31
C ALA A 61 -8.27 13.47 -3.73
N GLU A 62 -8.56 14.11 -4.87
CA GLU A 62 -7.84 15.29 -5.36
C GLU A 62 -7.98 16.49 -4.42
N SER A 63 -9.18 16.74 -3.89
CA SER A 63 -9.38 17.81 -2.91
C SER A 63 -8.54 17.59 -1.66
N VAL A 64 -8.46 16.36 -1.14
CA VAL A 64 -7.63 16.02 0.03
C VAL A 64 -6.14 16.22 -0.29
N LEU A 65 -5.66 15.75 -1.43
CA LEU A 65 -4.25 15.92 -1.82
C LEU A 65 -3.90 17.40 -2.09
N ASN A 66 -4.80 18.16 -2.70
CA ASN A 66 -4.59 19.59 -2.97
C ASN A 66 -4.59 20.44 -1.70
N ALA A 67 -5.20 19.96 -0.61
CA ALA A 67 -5.14 20.63 0.69
C ALA A 67 -3.75 20.53 1.35
N GLU A 68 -2.93 19.54 0.97
CA GLU A 68 -1.55 19.37 1.45
C GLU A 68 -0.57 19.15 0.29
N PRO A 69 -0.24 20.19 -0.49
CA PRO A 69 0.60 20.06 -1.68
C PRO A 69 2.06 19.63 -1.37
N GLU A 70 2.50 19.75 -0.11
CA GLU A 70 3.83 19.32 0.34
C GLU A 70 3.84 17.92 0.98
N VAL A 71 2.75 17.14 0.88
CA VAL A 71 2.70 15.75 1.37
C VAL A 71 3.91 14.95 0.89
N ASP A 72 4.53 14.19 1.78
CA ASP A 72 5.79 13.52 1.46
C ASP A 72 5.60 12.30 0.56
N PHE A 73 4.51 11.57 0.78
CA PHE A 73 4.26 10.26 0.17
C PHE A 73 2.75 9.96 0.13
N VAL A 74 2.26 9.45 -0.99
CA VAL A 74 0.89 8.97 -1.16
C VAL A 74 0.91 7.47 -1.46
N LEU A 75 0.40 6.67 -0.52
CA LEU A 75 0.19 5.24 -0.67
C LEU A 75 -1.24 5.02 -1.17
N GLY A 76 -1.42 4.52 -2.40
CA GLY A 76 -2.75 4.31 -2.98
C GLY A 76 -3.26 2.90 -2.70
N SER A 77 -4.46 2.76 -2.13
CA SER A 77 -5.02 1.47 -1.72
C SER A 77 -6.50 1.29 -2.10
N ILE A 78 -6.98 0.05 -2.02
CA ILE A 78 -8.38 -0.34 -2.19
C ILE A 78 -8.77 -1.21 -0.99
N HIS A 79 -9.69 -0.71 -0.16
CA HIS A 79 -10.14 -1.36 1.07
C HIS A 79 -11.59 -1.82 1.02
N ASN A 80 -12.40 -1.21 0.16
CA ASN A 80 -13.80 -1.55 0.03
C ASN A 80 -14.06 -2.08 -1.38
N ALA A 81 -15.05 -2.95 -1.49
CA ALA A 81 -15.66 -3.28 -2.76
C ALA A 81 -16.41 -2.08 -3.34
N SER A 82 -16.82 -2.16 -4.61
CA SER A 82 -17.54 -1.09 -5.28
C SER A 82 -18.98 -0.95 -4.79
N GLU A 83 -19.66 0.07 -5.30
CA GLU A 83 -21.09 0.31 -5.08
C GLU A 83 -21.95 -0.94 -5.36
N LYS A 84 -21.56 -1.79 -6.33
CA LYS A 84 -22.27 -3.03 -6.67
C LYS A 84 -22.31 -4.05 -5.53
N LEU A 85 -21.39 -3.90 -4.58
CA LEU A 85 -21.23 -4.73 -3.39
C LEU A 85 -21.35 -3.86 -2.13
N ASP A 86 -22.19 -2.83 -2.20
CA ASP A 86 -22.58 -1.95 -1.09
C ASP A 86 -21.39 -1.29 -0.38
N TYR A 87 -20.30 -1.03 -1.10
CA TYR A 87 -19.05 -0.52 -0.53
C TYR A 87 -18.52 -1.35 0.64
N LYS A 88 -18.79 -2.65 0.65
CA LYS A 88 -18.40 -3.55 1.74
C LYS A 88 -16.88 -3.61 1.83
N ASP A 89 -16.33 -3.25 2.99
CA ASP A 89 -14.91 -3.44 3.30
C ASP A 89 -14.54 -4.92 3.18
N TYR A 90 -13.45 -5.25 2.49
CA TYR A 90 -13.00 -6.64 2.33
C TYR A 90 -12.74 -7.33 3.67
N TYR A 91 -12.41 -6.57 4.71
CA TYR A 91 -12.30 -7.04 6.09
C TYR A 91 -13.65 -7.50 6.65
N PHE A 92 -14.79 -6.89 6.29
CA PHE A 92 -16.09 -7.24 6.90
C PHE A 92 -16.90 -8.26 6.10
N VAL A 93 -16.38 -8.75 4.97
CA VAL A 93 -17.01 -9.84 4.20
C VAL A 93 -16.85 -11.16 4.95
N ASP A 94 -17.87 -12.00 4.92
CA ASP A 94 -17.82 -13.38 5.40
C ASP A 94 -17.54 -14.29 4.19
N TYR A 95 -16.31 -14.81 4.09
CA TYR A 95 -15.90 -15.65 2.96
C TYR A 95 -16.18 -17.12 3.28
N THR A 96 -17.38 -17.59 2.94
CA THR A 96 -17.83 -18.96 3.25
C THR A 96 -17.52 -19.97 2.14
N ASP A 97 -17.19 -19.49 0.94
CA ASP A 97 -16.86 -20.31 -0.22
C ASP A 97 -16.00 -19.53 -1.25
N THR A 98 -15.48 -20.26 -2.24
CA THR A 98 -14.62 -19.71 -3.29
C THR A 98 -15.35 -18.78 -4.26
N ASP A 99 -16.66 -18.97 -4.48
CA ASP A 99 -17.43 -18.14 -5.40
C ASP A 99 -17.60 -16.72 -4.84
N ILE A 100 -17.83 -16.59 -3.53
CA ILE A 100 -17.83 -15.30 -2.84
C ILE A 100 -16.44 -14.66 -2.95
N CYS A 101 -15.37 -15.40 -2.67
CA CYS A 101 -14.01 -14.86 -2.77
C CYS A 101 -13.74 -14.30 -4.16
N TYR A 102 -14.06 -15.07 -5.19
CA TYR A 102 -13.85 -14.68 -6.58
C TYR A 102 -14.75 -13.51 -7.01
N LYS A 103 -16.02 -13.48 -6.58
CA LYS A 103 -16.89 -12.32 -6.79
C LYS A 103 -16.27 -11.01 -6.27
N TYR A 104 -15.67 -11.05 -5.07
CA TYR A 104 -15.01 -9.87 -4.49
C TYR A 104 -13.66 -9.58 -5.15
N LEU A 105 -12.89 -10.60 -5.53
CA LEU A 105 -11.64 -10.39 -6.25
C LEU A 105 -11.89 -9.80 -7.66
N ASP A 106 -12.97 -10.16 -8.35
CA ASP A 106 -13.30 -9.59 -9.66
C ASP A 106 -13.53 -8.09 -9.55
N ASP A 107 -14.28 -7.69 -8.53
CA ASP A 107 -14.50 -6.28 -8.23
C ASP A 107 -13.19 -5.58 -7.83
N TYR A 108 -12.39 -6.20 -6.97
CA TYR A 108 -11.11 -5.67 -6.49
C TYR A 108 -10.16 -5.32 -7.63
N PHE A 109 -9.94 -6.23 -8.57
CA PHE A 109 -9.02 -5.97 -9.69
C PHE A 109 -9.54 -4.88 -10.64
N ILE A 110 -10.86 -4.76 -10.82
CA ILE A 110 -11.45 -3.63 -11.57
C ILE A 110 -11.17 -2.30 -10.87
N GLN A 111 -11.30 -2.23 -9.54
CA GLN A 111 -11.03 -0.98 -8.82
C GLN A 111 -9.53 -0.66 -8.75
N LEU A 112 -8.66 -1.66 -8.61
CA LEU A 112 -7.22 -1.49 -8.70
C LEU A 112 -6.81 -0.91 -10.05
N GLU A 113 -7.34 -1.42 -11.17
CA GLU A 113 -7.06 -0.88 -12.49
C GLU A 113 -7.46 0.61 -12.58
N LYS A 114 -8.66 0.99 -12.11
CA LYS A 114 -9.08 2.40 -12.07
C LYS A 114 -8.16 3.28 -11.21
N LEU A 115 -7.73 2.78 -10.05
CA LEU A 115 -6.80 3.51 -9.18
C LEU A 115 -5.49 3.77 -9.92
N VAL A 116 -4.92 2.73 -10.53
CA VAL A 116 -3.66 2.79 -11.30
C VAL A 116 -3.78 3.67 -12.54
N GLU A 117 -4.95 3.69 -13.19
CA GLU A 117 -5.25 4.61 -14.27
C GLU A 117 -5.31 6.07 -13.81
N TRP A 118 -5.90 6.35 -12.65
CA TRP A 118 -5.90 7.70 -12.05
C TRP A 118 -4.48 8.17 -11.74
N GLY A 119 -3.68 7.33 -11.09
CA GLY A 119 -2.23 7.50 -11.00
C GLY A 119 -1.74 8.68 -10.15
N ASN A 120 -2.59 9.31 -9.32
CA ASN A 120 -2.20 10.39 -8.43
C ASN A 120 -1.77 9.86 -7.04
N PHE A 121 -0.85 8.89 -7.05
CA PHE A 121 -0.22 8.28 -5.87
C PHE A 121 1.23 7.91 -6.20
N ASP A 122 2.03 7.55 -5.20
CA ASP A 122 3.47 7.31 -5.37
C ASP A 122 3.81 5.81 -5.33
N SER A 123 3.12 5.04 -4.48
CA SER A 123 3.23 3.57 -4.42
C SER A 123 1.86 2.92 -4.33
N LEU A 124 1.68 1.78 -5.02
CA LEU A 124 0.48 0.97 -4.90
C LEU A 124 0.57 0.06 -3.67
N ALA A 125 -0.38 0.19 -2.75
CA ALA A 125 -0.41 -0.53 -1.49
C ALA A 125 -0.79 -2.00 -1.68
N HIS A 126 -0.21 -2.84 -0.83
CA HIS A 126 -0.63 -4.20 -0.48
C HIS A 126 -1.56 -4.95 -1.45
N VAL A 127 -1.17 -5.12 -2.72
CA VAL A 127 -1.96 -5.78 -3.78
C VAL A 127 -2.62 -7.12 -3.37
N PRO A 128 -2.04 -8.02 -2.56
CA PRO A 128 -2.73 -9.22 -2.10
C PRO A 128 -3.71 -8.98 -0.93
N TYR A 129 -4.22 -7.75 -0.71
CA TYR A 129 -5.01 -7.38 0.47
C TYR A 129 -6.22 -8.29 0.75
N PRO A 130 -7.11 -8.61 -0.22
CA PRO A 130 -8.27 -9.45 0.07
C PRO A 130 -7.89 -10.87 0.53
N LEU A 131 -6.75 -11.40 0.05
CA LEU A 131 -6.26 -12.73 0.42
C LEU A 131 -5.85 -12.82 1.90
N ARG A 132 -5.55 -11.69 2.54
CA ARG A 132 -5.35 -11.60 4.00
C ARG A 132 -6.55 -12.16 4.75
N TYR A 133 -7.77 -11.90 4.27
CA TYR A 133 -9.00 -12.33 4.92
C TYR A 133 -9.48 -13.67 4.37
N MET A 134 -9.52 -13.81 3.05
CA MET A 134 -9.97 -15.04 2.39
C MET A 134 -9.14 -16.25 2.86
N MET A 135 -7.81 -16.16 2.80
CA MET A 135 -6.95 -17.31 3.08
C MET A 135 -6.53 -17.40 4.55
N GLN A 136 -6.07 -16.30 5.16
CA GLN A 136 -5.49 -16.38 6.51
C GLN A 136 -6.52 -16.34 7.63
N ARG A 137 -7.65 -15.64 7.44
CA ARG A 137 -8.71 -15.55 8.45
C ARG A 137 -9.75 -16.64 8.26
N ASP A 138 -10.23 -16.82 7.03
CA ASP A 138 -11.37 -17.69 6.75
C ASP A 138 -10.95 -19.06 6.17
N GLY A 139 -9.66 -19.25 5.87
CA GLY A 139 -9.13 -20.56 5.47
C GLY A 139 -9.51 -20.99 4.05
N MET A 140 -9.92 -20.05 3.19
CA MET A 140 -10.27 -20.34 1.81
C MET A 140 -9.03 -20.58 0.94
N ASP A 141 -9.19 -21.43 -0.07
CA ASP A 141 -8.16 -21.71 -1.08
C ASP A 141 -8.47 -20.93 -2.35
N VAL A 142 -7.79 -19.81 -2.55
CA VAL A 142 -7.94 -18.92 -3.70
C VAL A 142 -6.58 -18.46 -4.21
N ASP A 143 -6.47 -18.28 -5.52
CA ASP A 143 -5.25 -17.86 -6.18
C ASP A 143 -5.52 -16.67 -7.12
N MET A 144 -4.55 -15.76 -7.20
CA MET A 144 -4.57 -14.62 -8.11
C MET A 144 -4.17 -14.96 -9.54
N ALA A 145 -3.77 -16.20 -9.85
CA ALA A 145 -3.37 -16.60 -11.21
C ALA A 145 -4.41 -16.25 -12.28
N ARG A 146 -5.72 -16.28 -11.96
CA ARG A 146 -6.78 -15.90 -12.91
C ARG A 146 -6.71 -14.43 -13.34
N TYR A 147 -6.05 -13.60 -12.55
CA TYR A 147 -5.89 -12.16 -12.79
C TYR A 147 -4.53 -11.81 -13.38
N GLN A 148 -3.74 -12.78 -13.87
CA GLN A 148 -2.42 -12.53 -14.45
C GLN A 148 -2.44 -11.40 -15.49
N SER A 149 -3.47 -11.33 -16.34
CA SER A 149 -3.62 -10.26 -17.35
C SER A 149 -3.82 -8.88 -16.72
N SER A 150 -4.71 -8.77 -15.71
CA SER A 150 -4.95 -7.53 -14.96
C SER A 150 -3.72 -7.11 -14.17
N ILE A 151 -3.05 -8.05 -13.50
CA ILE A 151 -1.78 -7.82 -12.79
C ILE A 151 -0.74 -7.29 -13.77
N ASP A 152 -0.50 -7.97 -14.90
CA ASP A 152 0.49 -7.51 -15.89
C ASP A 152 0.15 -6.11 -16.46
N SER A 153 -1.13 -5.84 -16.73
CA SER A 153 -1.61 -4.54 -17.22
C SER A 153 -1.35 -3.43 -16.20
N MET A 154 -1.73 -3.66 -14.94
CA MET A 154 -1.52 -2.75 -13.82
C MET A 154 -0.03 -2.48 -13.59
N LEU A 155 0.79 -3.54 -13.52
CA LEU A 155 2.24 -3.42 -13.31
C LEU A 155 2.90 -2.63 -14.44
N ARG A 156 2.56 -2.89 -15.71
CA ARG A 156 3.05 -2.10 -16.85
C ARG A 156 2.68 -0.62 -16.74
N THR A 157 1.48 -0.33 -16.25
CA THR A 157 1.03 1.05 -16.05
C THR A 157 1.81 1.75 -14.94
N LEU A 158 2.02 1.10 -13.79
CA LEU A 158 2.88 1.61 -12.71
C LEU A 158 4.29 1.91 -13.22
N ILE A 159 4.90 0.98 -13.97
CA ILE A 159 6.25 1.15 -14.55
C ILE A 159 6.29 2.37 -15.47
N ARG A 160 5.33 2.51 -16.39
CA ARG A 160 5.26 3.64 -17.33
C ARG A 160 5.10 4.98 -16.61
N ARG A 161 4.38 5.00 -15.48
CA ARG A 161 4.16 6.20 -14.65
C ARG A 161 5.30 6.49 -13.68
N GLY A 162 6.26 5.58 -13.52
CA GLY A 162 7.33 5.71 -12.52
C GLY A 162 6.83 5.56 -11.09
N GLN A 163 5.75 4.80 -10.88
CA GLN A 163 5.17 4.51 -9.57
C GLN A 163 5.76 3.22 -8.98
N ALA A 164 5.85 3.19 -7.66
CA ALA A 164 6.34 2.04 -6.92
C ALA A 164 5.22 1.02 -6.63
N ILE A 165 5.62 -0.16 -6.17
CA ILE A 165 4.73 -1.15 -5.55
C ILE A 165 5.20 -1.45 -4.13
N GLU A 166 4.26 -1.55 -3.20
CA GLU A 166 4.56 -1.85 -1.82
C GLU A 166 4.84 -3.34 -1.61
N ILE A 167 5.88 -3.65 -0.82
CA ILE A 167 6.00 -4.91 -0.09
C ILE A 167 5.52 -4.63 1.34
N ASN A 168 4.30 -5.05 1.65
CA ASN A 168 3.76 -4.90 3.00
C ASN A 168 4.27 -6.03 3.88
N ALA A 169 5.11 -5.68 4.86
CA ALA A 169 5.67 -6.59 5.83
C ALA A 169 4.63 -7.15 6.82
N GLY A 170 3.45 -6.51 6.88
CA GLY A 170 2.35 -6.90 7.75
C GLY A 170 2.65 -6.78 9.23
N LYS A 171 1.75 -7.34 10.03
CA LYS A 171 1.71 -7.22 11.50
C LYS A 171 2.38 -8.39 12.23
N LYS A 172 3.10 -9.25 11.50
CA LYS A 172 3.82 -10.45 11.98
C LYS A 172 5.03 -10.69 11.06
N PRO A 173 6.09 -11.41 11.49
CA PRO A 173 7.25 -11.70 10.65
C PRO A 173 6.92 -12.79 9.62
N TYR A 174 5.93 -12.51 8.77
CA TYR A 174 5.42 -13.38 7.73
C TYR A 174 5.00 -12.50 6.56
N ILE A 175 5.80 -12.57 5.50
CA ILE A 175 5.47 -11.96 4.22
C ILE A 175 4.54 -12.92 3.48
N MET A 176 3.42 -12.40 3.01
CA MET A 176 2.48 -13.17 2.19
C MET A 176 3.20 -13.77 0.96
N PRO A 177 3.09 -15.08 0.70
CA PRO A 177 3.74 -15.76 -0.42
C PRO A 177 3.47 -15.09 -1.78
N GLU A 178 2.31 -14.46 -1.91
CA GLU A 178 1.86 -13.74 -3.10
C GLU A 178 2.81 -12.59 -3.48
N TYR A 179 3.52 -11.99 -2.52
CA TYR A 179 4.53 -10.97 -2.83
C TYR A 179 5.68 -11.54 -3.65
N ALA A 180 6.12 -12.78 -3.41
CA ALA A 180 7.20 -13.37 -4.18
C ALA A 180 6.83 -13.44 -5.67
N TYR A 181 5.63 -13.96 -5.97
CA TYR A 181 5.10 -14.01 -7.33
C TYR A 181 4.92 -12.61 -7.94
N LEU A 182 4.31 -11.68 -7.20
CA LEU A 182 4.08 -10.31 -7.66
C LEU A 182 5.40 -9.59 -8.01
N LEU A 183 6.42 -9.76 -7.18
CA LEU A 183 7.75 -9.19 -7.39
C LEU A 183 8.47 -9.84 -8.58
N ASP A 184 8.39 -11.17 -8.75
CA ASP A 184 8.93 -11.86 -9.93
C ASP A 184 8.30 -11.32 -11.22
N ARG A 185 6.97 -11.16 -11.24
CA ARG A 185 6.25 -10.56 -12.38
C ARG A 185 6.65 -9.11 -12.61
N TYR A 186 6.67 -8.29 -11.56
CA TYR A 186 7.05 -6.87 -11.67
C TYR A 186 8.47 -6.69 -12.23
N ARG A 187 9.43 -7.51 -11.78
CA ARG A 187 10.81 -7.53 -12.32
C ARG A 187 10.86 -7.98 -13.77
N ALA A 188 10.17 -9.05 -14.13
CA ALA A 188 10.13 -9.55 -15.51
C ALA A 188 9.57 -8.52 -16.49
N LEU A 189 8.68 -7.63 -16.02
CA LEU A 189 8.11 -6.53 -16.78
C LEU A 189 9.00 -5.26 -16.82
N GLY A 190 10.13 -5.26 -16.12
CA GLY A 190 11.08 -4.14 -16.06
C GLY A 190 10.92 -3.21 -14.85
N GLY A 191 10.08 -3.58 -13.89
CA GLY A 191 9.86 -2.85 -12.65
C GLY A 191 11.10 -2.77 -11.76
N ARG A 192 11.25 -1.63 -11.07
CA ARG A 192 12.43 -1.34 -10.23
C ARG A 192 12.10 -0.61 -8.94
N LEU A 193 10.93 0.01 -8.83
CA LEU A 193 10.57 0.86 -7.71
C LEU A 193 9.71 0.06 -6.74
N ILE A 194 10.25 -0.22 -5.55
CA ILE A 194 9.53 -0.87 -4.46
C ILE A 194 9.55 0.02 -3.22
N THR A 195 8.45 0.08 -2.49
CA THR A 195 8.42 0.60 -1.12
C THR A 195 8.27 -0.56 -0.14
N VAL A 196 8.67 -0.36 1.12
CA VAL A 196 8.48 -1.37 2.17
C VAL A 196 7.82 -0.68 3.36
N GLY A 197 6.71 -1.23 3.82
CA GLY A 197 5.91 -0.71 4.93
C GLY A 197 5.43 -1.84 5.84
N THR A 198 5.11 -1.53 7.09
CA THR A 198 4.66 -2.54 8.07
C THR A 198 3.15 -2.55 8.33
N ASP A 199 2.42 -1.53 7.87
CA ASP A 199 0.98 -1.38 8.20
C ASP A 199 0.77 -1.42 9.75
N ALA A 200 1.71 -0.80 10.48
CA ALA A 200 1.75 -0.88 11.94
C ALA A 200 0.70 0.05 12.55
N HIS A 201 -0.21 -0.54 13.33
CA HIS A 201 -1.28 0.15 14.06
C HIS A 201 -0.99 0.24 15.57
N SER A 202 0.19 -0.22 16.00
CA SER A 202 0.64 -0.18 17.38
C SER A 202 2.16 -0.23 17.46
N ILE A 203 2.73 0.25 18.56
CA ILE A 203 4.19 0.25 18.78
C ILE A 203 4.81 -1.15 18.65
N PRO A 204 4.23 -2.24 19.19
CA PRO A 204 4.79 -3.58 19.02
C PRO A 204 4.88 -4.06 17.57
N GLN A 205 4.08 -3.49 16.66
CA GLN A 205 4.10 -3.82 15.24
C GLN A 205 5.15 -3.03 14.47
N PHE A 206 5.67 -1.94 15.03
CA PHE A 206 6.62 -1.07 14.36
C PHE A 206 7.91 -1.83 14.01
N GLY A 207 8.25 -1.84 12.71
CA GLY A 207 9.44 -2.51 12.19
C GLY A 207 9.33 -4.04 12.05
N MET A 208 8.22 -4.65 12.45
CA MET A 208 8.01 -6.08 12.34
C MET A 208 7.97 -6.52 10.87
N GLY A 209 8.66 -7.61 10.55
CA GLY A 209 8.71 -8.16 9.18
C GLY A 209 9.59 -7.38 8.19
N LEU A 210 10.15 -6.22 8.57
CA LEU A 210 10.94 -5.40 7.64
C LEU A 210 12.18 -6.14 7.13
N LYS A 211 12.88 -6.87 8.01
CA LYS A 211 14.07 -7.64 7.62
C LYS A 211 13.69 -8.69 6.59
N GLU A 212 12.61 -9.43 6.83
CA GLU A 212 12.08 -10.45 5.92
C GLU A 212 11.66 -9.84 4.58
N ALA A 213 10.99 -8.69 4.59
CA ALA A 213 10.63 -7.96 3.36
C ALA A 213 11.85 -7.50 2.57
N TYR A 214 12.89 -6.99 3.24
CA TYR A 214 14.15 -6.62 2.60
C TYR A 214 14.90 -7.81 2.03
N MET A 215 14.92 -8.94 2.73
CA MET A 215 15.55 -10.18 2.25
C MET A 215 14.80 -10.73 1.04
N LEU A 216 13.45 -10.71 1.05
CA LEU A 216 12.64 -11.07 -0.11
C LEU A 216 12.93 -10.14 -1.30
N ALA A 217 13.01 -8.83 -1.07
CA ALA A 217 13.35 -7.87 -2.11
C ALA A 217 14.73 -8.16 -2.75
N LEU A 218 15.75 -8.45 -1.93
CA LEU A 218 17.08 -8.84 -2.42
C LEU A 218 17.04 -10.16 -3.20
N GLU A 219 16.34 -11.18 -2.71
CA GLU A 219 16.14 -12.46 -3.39
C GLU A 219 15.52 -12.26 -4.79
N LYS A 220 14.57 -11.33 -4.89
CA LYS A 220 13.88 -10.97 -6.14
C LYS A 220 14.67 -9.97 -6.99
N GLY A 221 15.91 -9.64 -6.61
CA GLY A 221 16.83 -8.84 -7.41
C GLY A 221 16.57 -7.33 -7.35
N PHE A 222 15.97 -6.83 -6.27
CA PHE A 222 15.94 -5.40 -5.93
C PHE A 222 17.09 -5.08 -4.97
N GLU A 223 17.87 -4.04 -5.26
CA GLU A 223 19.01 -3.64 -4.43
C GLU A 223 18.72 -2.40 -3.56
N SER A 224 17.58 -1.75 -3.81
CA SER A 224 17.17 -0.49 -3.17
C SER A 224 15.66 -0.40 -3.02
N VAL A 225 15.21 0.35 -2.02
CA VAL A 225 13.82 0.77 -1.87
C VAL A 225 13.66 2.25 -2.23
N ALA A 226 12.49 2.60 -2.75
CA ALA A 226 12.08 3.99 -2.97
C ALA A 226 11.64 4.61 -1.64
N VAL A 227 12.19 5.78 -1.34
CA VAL A 227 11.78 6.67 -0.25
C VAL A 227 11.32 7.97 -0.88
N PHE A 228 10.20 8.51 -0.42
CA PHE A 228 9.60 9.71 -1.00
C PHE A 228 9.68 10.87 -0.02
N LYS A 229 10.01 12.04 -0.55
CA LYS A 229 9.93 13.33 0.15
C LYS A 229 9.33 14.36 -0.79
N ARG A 230 8.28 15.05 -0.36
CA ARG A 230 7.44 15.89 -1.24
C ARG A 230 7.13 15.21 -2.58
N ARG A 231 6.76 13.92 -2.52
CA ARG A 231 6.47 13.04 -3.67
C ARG A 231 7.61 12.85 -4.67
N LYS A 232 8.85 13.22 -4.30
CA LYS A 232 10.06 12.95 -5.09
C LYS A 232 10.73 11.68 -4.57
N CYS A 233 10.98 10.75 -5.48
CA CYS A 233 11.61 9.47 -5.20
C CYS A 233 13.13 9.60 -5.04
N GLU A 234 13.66 9.02 -3.97
CA GLU A 234 15.08 8.73 -3.74
C GLU A 234 15.24 7.22 -3.51
N LEU A 235 16.29 6.60 -4.08
CA LEU A 235 16.58 5.18 -3.87
C LEU A 235 17.56 5.00 -2.73
N VAL A 236 17.19 4.17 -1.75
CA VAL A 236 18.02 3.84 -0.59
C VAL A 236 18.41 2.36 -0.66
N SER A 237 19.71 2.07 -0.62
CA SER A 237 20.25 0.71 -0.67
C SER A 237 19.68 -0.16 0.45
N ILE A 238 19.18 -1.35 0.10
CA ILE A 238 18.69 -2.34 1.08
C ILE A 238 19.84 -2.82 1.97
N GLY A 239 21.04 -3.00 1.40
CA GLY A 239 22.24 -3.36 2.18
C GLY A 239 22.55 -2.33 3.26
N LYS A 240 22.38 -1.03 2.97
CA LYS A 240 22.49 0.03 3.98
C LYS A 240 21.41 -0.08 5.06
N LEU A 241 20.17 -0.37 4.68
CA LEU A 241 19.05 -0.50 5.62
C LEU A 241 19.22 -1.68 6.57
N LEU A 242 19.71 -2.82 6.07
CA LEU A 242 19.99 -4.02 6.87
C LEU A 242 21.20 -3.86 7.81
N ALA A 243 22.10 -2.93 7.52
CA ALA A 243 23.26 -2.63 8.36
C ALA A 243 22.98 -1.65 9.50
N LEU A 244 21.75 -1.11 9.58
CA LEU A 244 21.36 -0.23 10.69
C LEU A 244 21.04 -1.10 11.92
N GLU A 245 21.80 -0.87 12.99
CA GLU A 245 21.49 -1.39 14.33
C GLU A 245 20.18 -0.81 14.90
#